data_AF-A0A537SH16-F1
#
_entry.id   AF-A0A537SH16-F1
#
_cell.length_a   1.000
_cell.length_b   1.000
_cell.length_c   1.000
_cell.angle_alpha   90.00
_cell.angle_beta   90.00
_cell.angle_gamma   90.00
#
_symmetry.space_group_name_H-M   'P 1'
#
loop_
_entity.id
_entity.type
_entity.pdbx_description
1 polymer ?
#
loop_
_entity_poly.entity_id
_entity_poly.type
_entity_poly.pdbx_seq_one_letter_code
_entity_poly.pdbx_strand_id
1 'polypeptide(L)' 'VLQGHFGAATLKADPEDYLQKDFAALMETMALASGMKLQSENKNVPTGLES' A
#
# COMPACT_ATOMS: atom_id res chain seq x y z
N VAL A 1 -8.96 -7.68 10.14
CA VAL A 1 -7.67 -7.15 10.66
C VAL A 1 -7.12 -6.03 9.78
N LEU A 2 -6.92 -6.24 8.46
CA LEU A 2 -6.45 -5.18 7.55
C LEU A 2 -7.35 -3.94 7.46
N GLN A 3 -8.68 -4.11 7.37
CA GLN A 3 -9.58 -2.94 7.38
C GLN A 3 -9.52 -2.13 8.68
N GLY A 4 -9.27 -2.78 9.83
CA GLY A 4 -9.09 -2.09 11.11
C GLY A 4 -7.73 -1.39 11.21
N HIS A 5 -6.68 -1.98 10.64
CA HIS A 5 -5.34 -1.36 10.52
C HIS A 5 -5.40 -0.09 9.66
N PHE A 6 -6.06 -0.15 8.50
CA PHE A 6 -6.28 1.01 7.64
C PHE A 6 -7.16 2.08 8.31
N GLY A 7 -8.20 1.68 9.05
CA GLY A 7 -9.01 2.61 9.84
C GLY A 7 -8.19 3.33 10.91
N ALA A 8 -7.32 2.64 11.64
CA ALA A 8 -6.46 3.25 12.67
C ALA A 8 -5.34 4.13 12.09
N ALA A 9 -4.86 3.82 10.88
CA ALA A 9 -3.86 4.62 10.18
C ALA A 9 -4.32 6.06 9.89
N THR A 10 -5.64 6.29 9.82
CA THR A 10 -6.23 7.65 9.70
C THR A 10 -5.89 8.58 10.87
N LEU A 11 -5.44 8.02 12.00
CA LEU A 11 -5.04 8.79 13.18
C LEU A 11 -3.57 9.25 13.13
N LYS A 12 -2.82 8.89 12.08
CA LYS A 12 -1.46 9.38 11.85
C LYS A 12 -1.48 10.83 11.37
N ALA A 13 -0.39 11.55 11.60
CA ALA A 13 -0.28 12.96 11.22
C ALA A 13 -0.39 13.18 9.70
N ASP A 14 0.08 12.22 8.90
CA ASP A 14 -0.10 12.18 7.45
C ASP A 14 -0.54 10.75 7.06
N PRO A 15 -1.85 10.48 7.11
CA PRO A 15 -2.38 9.14 6.87
C PRO A 15 -2.12 8.63 5.46
N GLU A 16 -2.10 9.53 4.48
CA GLU A 16 -2.04 9.17 3.07
C GLU A 16 -0.64 8.71 2.68
N ASP A 17 0.39 9.49 3.02
CA ASP A 17 1.78 9.09 2.84
C ASP A 17 2.12 7.82 3.64
N TYR A 18 1.59 7.70 4.87
CA TYR A 18 1.77 6.51 5.71
C TYR A 18 1.17 5.26 5.06
N LEU A 19 -0.08 5.33 4.60
CA LEU A 19 -0.78 4.21 3.97
C LEU A 19 -0.11 3.77 2.67
N GLN A 20 0.32 4.72 1.84
CA GLN A 20 1.03 4.43 0.59
C GLN A 20 2.34 3.68 0.85
N LYS A 21 3.15 4.15 1.81
CA LYS A 21 4.43 3.52 2.17
C LYS A 21 4.25 2.13 2.78
N ASP A 22 3.28 1.97 3.69
CA ASP A 22 3.02 0.70 4.35
C ASP A 22 2.52 -0.36 3.34
N PHE A 23 1.64 0.04 2.42
CA PHE A 23 1.18 -0.85 1.35
C PHE A 23 2.32 -1.23 0.38
N ALA A 24 3.17 -0.28 0.01
CA ALA A 24 4.33 -0.54 -0.84
C ALA A 24 5.31 -1.53 -0.19
N ALA A 25 5.63 -1.35 1.09
CA ALA A 25 6.52 -2.24 1.84
C ALA A 25 5.93 -3.66 1.97
N LEU A 26 4.62 -3.77 2.18
CA LEU A 26 3.92 -5.05 2.23
C LEU A 26 3.98 -5.79 0.88
N MET A 27 3.71 -5.09 -0.22
CA MET A 27 3.82 -5.62 -1.57
C MET A 27 5.26 -6.07 -1.90
N GLU A 28 6.25 -5.25 -1.55
CA GLU A 28 7.67 -5.58 -1.74
C GLU A 28 8.08 -6.83 -0.93
N THR A 29 7.60 -6.95 0.30
CA THR A 29 7.85 -8.15 1.14
C THR A 29 7.24 -9.41 0.51
N MET A 30 6.00 -9.32 0.01
CA MET A 30 5.34 -10.44 -0.68
C MET A 30 6.06 -10.82 -1.98
N ALA A 31 6.57 -9.84 -2.71
CA ALA A 31 7.36 -10.05 -3.91
C ALA A 31 8.67 -10.79 -3.60
N LEU A 32 9.41 -10.31 -2.60
CA LEU A 32 10.64 -10.96 -2.13
C LEU A 32 10.38 -12.40 -1.66
N ALA A 33 9.31 -12.62 -0.88
CA ALA A 33 8.94 -13.95 -0.39
C ALA A 33 8.52 -14.91 -1.51
N SER A 34 7.93 -14.41 -2.59
CA SER A 34 7.53 -15.21 -3.76
C SER A 34 8.65 -15.41 -4.79
N GLY A 35 9.82 -14.80 -4.59
CA GLY A 35 10.91 -14.79 -5.56
C GLY A 35 10.63 -13.96 -6.82
N MET A 36 9.58 -13.12 -6.81
CA MET A 36 9.22 -12.23 -7.90
C MET A 36 9.78 -10.83 -7.67
N LYS A 37 10.32 -10.19 -8.70
CA LYS A 37 10.64 -8.76 -8.66
C LYS A 37 9.44 -7.98 -9.18
N LEU A 38 8.86 -7.11 -8.34
CA LEU A 38 7.85 -6.16 -8.80
C LEU A 38 8.52 -5.10 -9.68
N GLN A 39 7.96 -4.88 -10.85
CA GLN A 39 8.30 -3.74 -11.71
C GLN A 39 7.06 -2.88 -11.87
N SER A 40 7.23 -1.57 -11.75
CA SER A 40 6.15 -0.65 -12.07
C SER A 40 5.80 -0.80 -13.54
N GLU A 41 4.52 -1.05 -13.83
CA GLU A 41 4.00 -1.01 -15.20
C GLU A 41 3.94 0.43 -15.75
N ASN A 42 4.31 1.42 -14.92
CA ASN A 42 4.28 2.85 -15.21
C ASN A 42 2.94 3.31 -15.81
N LYS A 43 1.87 2.65 -15.38
CA LYS A 43 0.50 2.88 -15.81
C LYS A 43 -0.28 3.44 -14.63
N ASN A 44 -0.96 4.55 -14.85
CA ASN A 44 -1.83 5.12 -13.83
C ASN A 44 -3.05 4.19 -13.68
N VAL A 45 -3.15 3.51 -12.54
CA VAL A 45 -4.27 2.64 -12.20
C VAL A 45 -5.08 3.29 -11.09
N PRO A 46 -6.42 3.36 -11.20
CA PRO A 46 -7.24 3.98 -10.18
C PRO A 46 -7.11 3.21 -8.87
N THR A 47 -7.01 3.93 -7.76
CA THR A 47 -6.81 3.31 -6.43
C THR A 47 -8.06 2.61 -5.91
N GLY A 48 -9.22 2.89 -6.50
CA GLY A 48 -10.51 2.41 -6.02
C GLY A 48 -10.96 3.08 -4.71
N LEU A 49 -10.20 4.06 -4.22
CA LEU A 49 -10.49 4.86 -3.02
C LEU A 49 -10.81 6.33 -3.36
N GLU A 50 -10.90 6.63 -4.65
CA GLU A 50 -11.19 7.97 -5.18
C GLU A 50 -12.70 8.17 -5.16
N SER A 51 -13.18 9.17 -4.40
CA SER A 51 -14.60 9.52 -4.25
C SER A 51 -15.10 10.48 -5.32
#